data_AF-A0AAJ2E5X9-F1
#
_entry.id   AF-A0AAJ2E5X9-F1
#
_cell.length_a   1.000
_cell.length_b   1.000
_cell.length_c   1.000
_cell.angle_alpha   90.00
_cell.angle_beta   90.00
_cell.angle_gamma   90.00
#
_symmetry.space_group_name_H-M   'P 1'
#
loop_
_entity.id
_entity.type
_entity.pdbx_description
1 polymer ?
#
loop_
_entity_poly.entity_id
_entity_poly.type
_entity_poly.pdbx_seq_one_letter_code
_entity_poly.pdbx_strand_id
1 'polypeptide(L)'
;MTSIACVGDSTTHGGRIITGSDTMDIDGRKGARVGDLVSCPEHGVNPIIQGSDMLTDTNGKHVALDGHLTACGSRIIALGDHGSID
;
A
#
# COMPACT_ATOMS: atom_id res chain seq x y z
N MET A 1 0.57 7.27 -13.80
CA MET A 1 1.56 7.76 -12.82
C MET A 1 1.39 6.88 -11.60
N THR A 2 2.41 6.11 -11.21
CA THR A 2 2.26 5.08 -10.16
C THR A 2 2.51 5.70 -8.80
N SER A 3 1.47 5.78 -7.97
CA SER A 3 1.55 6.37 -6.64
C SER A 3 2.09 5.37 -5.61
N ILE A 4 2.77 5.86 -4.59
CA ILE A 4 3.28 5.02 -3.50
C ILE A 4 2.11 4.69 -2.58
N ALA A 5 1.90 3.40 -2.31
CA ALA A 5 0.93 2.94 -1.36
C ALA A 5 1.35 3.32 0.06
N CYS A 6 0.41 3.77 0.87
CA CYS A 6 0.62 4.27 2.22
C CYS A 6 -0.41 3.68 3.18
N VAL A 7 -0.09 3.66 4.47
CA VAL A 7 -1.06 3.32 5.52
C VAL A 7 -2.28 4.21 5.38
N GLY A 8 -3.47 3.59 5.39
CA GLY A 8 -4.72 4.29 5.15
C GLY A 8 -5.26 4.21 3.72
N ASP A 9 -4.45 3.79 2.74
CA ASP A 9 -4.95 3.57 1.38
C ASP A 9 -5.90 2.37 1.32
N SER A 10 -6.89 2.49 0.45
CA SER A 10 -7.95 1.49 0.30
C SER A 10 -7.52 0.34 -0.61
N THR A 11 -8.27 -0.75 -0.61
CA THR A 11 -8.12 -1.84 -1.58
C THR A 11 -9.42 -2.14 -2.32
N THR A 12 -9.33 -2.85 -3.43
CA THR A 12 -10.50 -3.18 -4.29
C THR A 12 -11.57 -4.04 -3.61
N HIS A 13 -11.23 -4.73 -2.52
CA HIS A 13 -12.20 -5.46 -1.68
C HIS A 13 -12.83 -4.56 -0.59
N GLY A 14 -12.62 -3.24 -0.64
CA GLY A 14 -13.07 -2.31 0.40
C GLY A 14 -12.23 -2.37 1.69
N GLY A 15 -11.06 -3.02 1.63
CA GLY A 15 -10.10 -3.07 2.72
C GLY A 15 -9.20 -1.85 2.78
N ARG A 16 -8.22 -1.88 3.68
CA ARG A 16 -7.27 -0.78 3.88
C ARG A 16 -5.92 -1.27 4.40
N ILE A 17 -4.85 -0.59 4.01
CA ILE A 17 -3.50 -0.82 4.54
C ILE A 17 -3.41 -0.34 5.99
N ILE A 18 -2.95 -1.21 6.88
CA ILE A 18 -2.92 -0.97 8.34
C ILE A 18 -1.51 -0.89 8.92
N THR A 19 -0.47 -1.35 8.21
CA THR A 19 0.93 -1.19 8.62
C THR A 19 1.78 -0.64 7.47
N GLY A 20 2.91 -0.03 7.82
CA GLY A 20 3.84 0.58 6.86
C GLY A 20 5.25 0.68 7.44
N SER A 21 6.13 1.35 6.70
CA SER A 21 7.49 1.66 7.13
C SER A 21 7.53 2.65 8.28
N ASP A 22 8.47 2.44 9.20
CA ASP A 22 8.76 3.40 10.28
C ASP A 22 9.72 4.51 9.83
N THR A 23 10.38 4.33 8.69
CA THR A 23 11.39 5.25 8.15
C THR A 23 10.95 5.93 6.86
N MET A 24 9.91 5.42 6.19
CA MET A 24 9.38 5.99 4.94
C MET A 24 8.10 6.77 5.24
N ASP A 25 8.18 8.09 5.09
CA ASP A 25 7.05 9.00 5.19
C ASP A 25 6.74 9.60 3.82
N ILE A 26 5.47 9.52 3.42
CA ILE A 26 4.93 10.11 2.20
C ILE A 26 3.72 10.93 2.61
N ASP A 27 3.86 12.26 2.58
CA ASP A 27 2.79 13.19 2.93
C ASP A 27 2.22 12.95 4.35
N GLY A 28 3.09 12.64 5.32
CA GLY A 28 2.68 12.34 6.69
C GLY A 28 2.06 10.95 6.88
N ARG A 29 2.06 10.11 5.85
CA ARG A 29 1.62 8.71 5.91
C ARG A 29 2.79 7.76 5.75
N LYS A 30 2.79 6.67 6.52
CA LYS A 30 3.81 5.62 6.43
C LYS A 30 3.69 4.88 5.10
N GLY A 31 4.79 4.80 4.36
CA GLY A 31 4.85 4.06 3.09
C GLY A 31 4.69 2.55 3.28
N ALA A 32 3.80 1.93 2.52
CA ALA A 32 3.55 0.50 2.55
C ALA A 32 4.61 -0.26 1.73
N ARG A 33 5.01 -1.43 2.21
CA ARG A 33 6.05 -2.27 1.60
C ARG A 33 5.55 -3.71 1.46
N VAL A 34 6.30 -4.53 0.73
CA VAL A 34 6.06 -5.98 0.71
C VAL A 34 6.11 -6.53 2.13
N GLY A 35 5.07 -7.29 2.49
CA GLY A 35 4.85 -7.85 3.81
C GLY A 35 4.07 -6.96 4.78
N ASP A 36 3.80 -5.69 4.44
CA ASP A 36 2.89 -4.87 5.24
C ASP A 36 1.45 -5.40 5.17
N LEU A 37 0.68 -5.17 6.23
CA LEU A 37 -0.62 -5.78 6.43
C LEU A 37 -1.74 -4.91 5.88
N VAL A 38 -2.73 -5.58 5.30
CA VAL A 38 -3.99 -5.05 4.80
C VAL A 38 -5.13 -5.71 5.57
N SER A 39 -6.02 -4.90 6.11
CA SER A 39 -7.29 -5.38 6.65
C SER A 39 -8.30 -5.50 5.51
N CYS A 40 -8.67 -6.73 5.15
CA CYS A 40 -9.69 -7.00 4.14
C CYS A 40 -11.00 -7.43 4.83
N PRO A 41 -12.15 -6.78 4.56
CA PRO A 41 -13.41 -7.13 5.19
C PRO A 41 -13.92 -8.52 4.78
N GLU A 42 -13.50 -9.02 3.62
CA GLU A 42 -13.93 -10.30 3.07
C GLU A 42 -13.04 -11.48 3.53
N HIS A 43 -11.74 -11.24 3.72
CA HIS A 43 -10.74 -12.31 3.93
C HIS A 43 -9.91 -12.15 5.21
N GLY A 44 -10.13 -11.07 5.97
CA GLY A 44 -9.34 -10.73 7.16
C GLY A 44 -8.00 -10.07 6.84
N VAL A 45 -7.12 -10.07 7.84
CA VAL A 45 -5.80 -9.41 7.72
C VAL A 45 -4.86 -10.25 6.86
N ASN A 46 -4.27 -9.63 5.83
CA ASN A 46 -3.38 -10.31 4.89
C ASN A 46 -2.26 -9.39 4.40
N PRO A 47 -1.07 -9.92 4.06
CA PRO A 47 0.08 -9.10 3.67
C PRO A 47 0.04 -8.64 2.20
N ILE A 48 0.75 -7.56 1.90
CA ILE A 48 1.07 -7.13 0.53
C ILE A 48 2.15 -8.05 -0.03
N ILE A 49 1.91 -8.59 -1.23
CA ILE A 49 2.82 -9.58 -1.86
C ILE A 49 3.56 -9.03 -3.08
N GLN A 50 3.17 -7.86 -3.58
CA GLN A 50 3.84 -7.21 -4.70
C GLN A 50 4.49 -5.90 -4.29
N GLY A 51 5.72 -5.70 -4.78
CA GLY A 51 6.52 -4.50 -4.55
C GLY A 51 7.19 -4.04 -5.84
N SER A 52 7.68 -2.79 -5.82
CA SER A 52 8.39 -2.19 -6.93
C SER A 52 9.79 -2.75 -7.03
N ASP A 53 10.24 -3.07 -8.23
CA ASP A 53 11.61 -3.53 -8.48
C ASP A 53 12.62 -2.38 -8.37
N MET A 54 12.17 -1.14 -8.62
CA MET A 54 13.01 0.05 -8.62
C MET A 54 13.00 0.83 -7.30
N LEU A 55 11.92 0.73 -6.52
CA LEU A 55 11.80 1.42 -5.23
C LEU A 55 11.92 0.45 -4.06
N THR A 56 12.91 0.75 -3.21
CA THR A 56 13.20 0.00 -2.01
C THR A 56 13.29 0.96 -0.84
N ASP A 57 12.69 0.58 0.28
CA ASP A 57 12.82 1.31 1.54
C ASP A 57 14.25 1.19 2.11
N THR A 58 14.58 2.05 3.07
CA THR A 58 15.84 2.01 3.84
C THR A 58 16.17 0.65 4.46
N ASN A 59 15.18 -0.20 4.70
CA ASN A 59 15.37 -1.57 5.19
C ASN A 59 15.58 -2.63 4.08
N GLY A 60 15.73 -2.23 2.82
CA GLY A 60 15.89 -3.16 1.70
C GLY A 60 14.59 -3.84 1.24
N LYS A 61 13.43 -3.41 1.74
CA LYS A 61 12.12 -3.95 1.34
C LYS A 61 11.53 -3.19 0.16
N HIS A 62 11.02 -3.91 -0.84
CA HIS A 62 10.35 -3.33 -1.99
C HIS A 62 9.09 -2.56 -1.56
N VAL A 63 8.94 -1.35 -2.08
CA VAL A 63 7.82 -0.45 -1.78
C VAL A 63 6.59 -0.88 -2.59
N ALA A 64 5.42 -0.90 -1.95
CA ALA A 64 4.16 -1.19 -2.62
C ALA A 64 3.65 0.05 -3.37
N LEU A 65 3.09 -0.16 -4.56
CA LEU A 65 2.55 0.92 -5.39
C LEU A 65 1.06 0.70 -5.66
N ASP A 66 0.42 1.72 -6.22
CA ASP A 66 -0.93 1.61 -6.77
C ASP A 66 -1.08 0.38 -7.68
N GLY A 67 -2.19 -0.34 -7.51
CA GLY A 67 -2.52 -1.53 -8.30
C GLY A 67 -1.80 -2.82 -7.91
N HIS A 68 -0.87 -2.77 -6.94
CA HIS A 68 -0.17 -3.97 -6.45
C HIS A 68 -1.11 -4.91 -5.69
N LEU A 69 -0.81 -6.21 -5.78
CA LEU A 69 -1.57 -7.28 -5.17
C LEU A 69 -1.23 -7.50 -3.69
N THR A 70 -2.29 -7.86 -2.98
CA THR A 70 -2.28 -8.39 -1.62
C THR A 70 -2.48 -9.91 -1.66
N ALA A 71 -2.13 -10.60 -0.57
CA ALA A 71 -2.23 -12.06 -0.51
C ALA A 71 -3.67 -12.58 -0.63
N CYS A 72 -4.68 -11.78 -0.25
CA CYS A 72 -6.08 -12.13 -0.49
C CYS A 72 -6.56 -11.92 -1.94
N GLY A 73 -5.70 -11.41 -2.83
CA GLY A 73 -6.04 -11.10 -4.22
C GLY A 73 -6.61 -9.70 -4.46
N SER A 74 -6.81 -8.89 -3.41
CA SER A 74 -7.20 -7.48 -3.58
C SER A 74 -6.04 -6.64 -4.12
N ARG A 75 -6.36 -5.54 -4.82
CA ARG A 75 -5.38 -4.57 -5.31
C ARG A 75 -5.43 -3.30 -4.47
N ILE A 76 -4.27 -2.68 -4.28
CA ILE A 76 -4.14 -1.41 -3.59
C ILE A 76 -4.64 -0.27 -4.47
N ILE A 77 -5.35 0.68 -3.88
CA ILE A 77 -5.81 1.92 -4.48
C ILE A 77 -5.08 3.04 -3.73
N ALA A 78 -3.92 3.44 -4.25
CA ALA A 78 -3.11 4.46 -3.59
C ALA A 78 -3.63 5.85 -3.97
N LEU A 79 -3.94 6.67 -2.95
CA LEU A 79 -4.29 8.05 -3.15
C LEU A 79 -3.02 8.86 -3.42
N GLY A 80 -2.60 8.90 -4.68
CA GLY A 80 -1.66 9.91 -5.16
C GLY A 80 -2.42 11.18 -5.55
N ASP A 81 -1.86 12.32 -5.19
CA ASP A 81 -2.38 13.66 -5.46
C ASP A 81 -2.67 13.90 -6.96
N HIS A 82 -3.84 13.47 -7.39
CA HIS A 82 -4.62 14.09 -8.46
C HIS A 82 -6.03 14.17 -7.91
N GLY A 83 -6.30 15.28 -7.23
CA GLY A 83 -7.56 15.56 -6.56
C GLY A 83 -8.77 15.28 -7.43
N SER A 84 -9.78 14.69 -6.80
CA SER A 84 -11.17 15.02 -7.11
C SER A 84 -11.65 15.89 -5.95
N ILE A 85 -11.48 17.20 -6.10
CA ILE A 85 -12.51 18.11 -5.60
C ILE A 85 -13.66 18.03 -6.60
N ASP A 86 -14.88 17.86 -6.09
CA ASP A 86 -16.09 18.19 -6.85
C ASP A 86 -16.19 19.72 -6.99
#